data_AF-A0A7U5Y1T1-F1
#
_entry.id   AF-A0A7U5Y1T1-F1
#
_cell.length_a   1.000
_cell.length_b   1.000
_cell.length_c   1.000
_cell.angle_alpha   90.00
_cell.angle_beta   90.00
_cell.angle_gamma   90.00
#
_symmetry.space_group_name_H-M   'P 1'
#
loop_
_entity.id
_entity.type
_entity.pdbx_description
1 polymer ?
#
loop_
_entity_poly.entity_id
_entity_poly.type
_entity_poly.pdbx_seq_one_letter_code
_entity_poly.pdbx_strand_id
1 'polypeptide(L)'
;MRPWHLLGGVTLMNLFGAGVAWALADDLVTPAAQGAIGWSALWGGAVLTVCQAALCLLRPGRLAHVLLLRAGIALSLVWFFVCAILPLWWMDEVDQPVQWFVLLSLAAAGGAGAVVGACRFQASWLGSGRAALARHYDRERGLLDWDALIRQLARRAGAGAPSLDRTRAAVIAAAIVFMLVAPGYVFGAAAAAVIVWGGLIAAGLGWSTALIGSTLAQAAALWRLERHDGVRLAPYPEEMPRERARQGQRRR
;
A
#
# COMPACT_ATOMS: atom_id res chain seq x y z
N MET A 1 -19.26 3.49 -6.38
CA MET A 1 -18.44 3.37 -7.62
C MET A 1 -18.64 1.99 -8.25
N ARG A 2 -18.88 1.91 -9.57
CA ARG A 2 -19.03 0.61 -10.26
C ARG A 2 -17.67 -0.10 -10.38
N PRO A 3 -17.59 -1.42 -10.14
CA PRO A 3 -16.33 -2.18 -10.10
C PRO A 3 -15.51 -2.08 -11.40
N TRP A 4 -16.19 -1.86 -12.53
CA TRP A 4 -15.56 -1.70 -13.85
C TRP A 4 -14.69 -0.45 -13.99
N HIS A 5 -15.06 0.67 -13.35
CA HIS A 5 -14.22 1.88 -13.39
C HIS A 5 -12.95 1.71 -12.55
N LEU A 6 -13.04 0.97 -11.44
CA LEU A 6 -11.89 0.63 -10.61
C LEU A 6 -10.93 -0.30 -11.37
N LEU A 7 -11.46 -1.30 -12.06
CA LEU A 7 -10.65 -2.20 -12.87
C LEU A 7 -9.93 -1.44 -13.99
N GLY A 8 -10.63 -0.59 -14.74
CA GLY A 8 -10.03 0.22 -15.80
C GLY A 8 -8.91 1.13 -15.29
N GLY A 9 -9.13 1.82 -14.16
CA GLY A 9 -8.11 2.69 -13.57
C GLY A 9 -6.87 1.92 -13.09
N VAL A 10 -7.07 0.75 -12.50
CA VAL A 10 -5.99 -0.13 -12.02
C VAL A 10 -5.18 -0.70 -13.19
N THR A 11 -5.84 -1.16 -14.25
CA THR A 11 -5.17 -1.62 -15.48
C THR A 11 -4.32 -0.52 -16.10
N LEU A 12 -4.86 0.70 -16.20
CA LEU A 12 -4.12 1.86 -16.71
C LEU A 12 -2.88 2.16 -15.86
N MET A 13 -2.99 2.07 -14.53
CA MET A 13 -1.86 2.28 -13.64
C MET A 13 -0.77 1.21 -13.79
N ASN A 14 -1.17 -0.05 -13.99
CA ASN A 14 -0.23 -1.16 -14.25
C ASN A 14 0.50 -0.99 -15.58
N LEU A 15 -0.24 -0.60 -16.64
CA LEU A 15 0.33 -0.30 -17.96
C LEU A 15 1.24 0.92 -17.92
N PHE A 16 0.87 1.95 -17.16
CA PHE A 16 1.72 3.13 -16.94
C PHE A 16 3.05 2.73 -16.30
N GLY A 17 3.03 1.89 -15.26
CA GLY A 17 4.25 1.32 -14.68
C GLY A 17 5.10 0.60 -15.73
N ALA A 18 4.50 -0.25 -16.55
CA ALA A 18 5.23 -0.95 -17.61
C ALA A 18 5.83 0.01 -18.66
N GLY A 19 5.10 1.08 -19.02
CA GLY A 19 5.61 2.15 -19.87
C GLY A 19 6.81 2.88 -19.27
N VAL A 20 6.80 3.14 -17.95
CA VAL A 20 7.94 3.73 -17.23
C VAL A 20 9.16 2.81 -17.27
N ALA A 21 8.99 1.50 -17.03
CA ALA A 21 10.09 0.54 -17.13
C ALA A 21 10.72 0.54 -18.53
N TRP A 22 9.88 0.61 -19.57
CA TRP A 22 10.35 0.69 -20.95
C TRP A 22 11.10 1.99 -21.23
N ALA A 23 10.52 3.14 -20.84
CA ALA A 23 11.15 4.45 -21.05
C ALA A 23 12.52 4.55 -20.36
N LEU A 24 12.64 4.04 -19.14
CA LEU A 24 13.91 3.99 -18.42
C LEU A 24 14.91 3.01 -19.06
N ALA A 25 14.44 1.89 -19.62
CA ALA A 25 15.31 0.94 -20.28
C ALA A 25 15.95 1.51 -21.55
N ASP A 26 15.29 2.48 -22.22
CA ASP A 26 15.82 3.10 -23.43
C ASP A 26 17.12 3.86 -23.16
N ASP A 27 17.18 4.56 -22.03
CA ASP A 27 18.32 5.40 -21.64
C ASP A 27 19.38 4.66 -20.81
N LEU A 28 19.00 3.60 -20.06
CA LEU A 28 19.85 3.02 -19.01
C LEU A 28 20.47 1.67 -19.37
N VAL A 29 19.99 1.00 -20.41
CA VAL A 29 20.28 -0.42 -20.65
C VAL A 29 20.60 -0.67 -22.14
N THR A 30 21.39 -1.71 -22.41
CA THR A 30 21.71 -2.11 -23.79
C THR A 30 20.45 -2.48 -24.59
N PRO A 31 20.43 -2.21 -25.92
CA PRO A 31 19.26 -2.52 -26.77
C PRO A 31 18.81 -3.98 -26.71
N ALA A 32 19.74 -4.91 -26.48
CA ALA A 32 19.45 -6.34 -26.35
C ALA A 32 18.58 -6.67 -25.11
N ALA A 33 18.70 -5.89 -24.04
CA ALA A 33 17.98 -6.12 -22.78
C ALA A 33 16.69 -5.29 -22.65
N GLN A 34 16.51 -4.24 -23.45
CA GLN A 34 15.27 -3.44 -23.50
C GLN A 34 14.02 -4.29 -23.73
N GLY A 35 14.08 -5.22 -24.70
CA GLY A 35 12.97 -6.12 -25.01
C GLY A 35 12.60 -7.03 -23.83
N ALA A 36 13.60 -7.55 -23.11
CA ALA A 36 13.39 -8.39 -21.94
C ALA A 36 12.75 -7.61 -20.78
N ILE A 37 13.16 -6.36 -20.57
CA ILE A 37 12.58 -5.47 -19.55
C ILE A 37 11.12 -5.16 -19.87
N GLY A 38 10.83 -4.75 -21.12
CA GLY A 38 9.47 -4.45 -21.56
C GLY A 38 8.53 -5.65 -21.41
N TRP A 39 8.99 -6.85 -21.79
CA TRP A 39 8.21 -8.09 -21.62
C TRP A 39 7.99 -8.45 -20.15
N SER A 40 9.02 -8.35 -19.32
CA SER A 40 8.91 -8.61 -17.88
C SER A 40 7.90 -7.66 -17.23
N ALA A 41 7.94 -6.37 -17.60
CA ALA A 41 7.04 -5.36 -17.08
C ALA A 41 5.59 -5.57 -17.56
N LEU A 42 5.38 -5.91 -18.82
CA LEU A 42 4.04 -6.17 -19.34
C LEU A 42 3.44 -7.45 -18.73
N TRP A 43 4.23 -8.52 -18.62
CA TRP A 43 3.77 -9.77 -17.99
C TRP A 43 3.42 -9.58 -16.53
N GLY A 44 4.28 -8.92 -15.75
CA GLY A 44 3.99 -8.63 -14.34
C GLY A 44 2.73 -7.77 -14.16
N GLY A 45 2.58 -6.72 -14.98
CA GLY A 45 1.39 -5.88 -14.99
C GLY A 45 0.12 -6.63 -15.40
N ALA A 46 0.20 -7.53 -16.37
CA ALA A 46 -0.92 -8.37 -16.82
C ALA A 46 -1.36 -9.35 -15.72
N VAL A 47 -0.41 -10.06 -15.10
CA VAL A 47 -0.69 -10.96 -13.97
C VAL A 47 -1.36 -10.21 -12.83
N LEU A 48 -0.82 -9.04 -12.47
CA LEU A 48 -1.38 -8.20 -11.42
C LEU A 48 -2.82 -7.77 -11.72
N THR A 49 -3.06 -7.35 -12.97
CA THR A 49 -4.39 -6.95 -13.46
C THR A 49 -5.37 -8.12 -13.40
N VAL A 50 -4.96 -9.33 -13.80
CA VAL A 50 -5.79 -10.54 -13.73
C VAL A 50 -6.14 -10.87 -12.28
N CYS A 51 -5.17 -10.78 -11.35
CA CYS A 51 -5.43 -10.99 -9.93
C CYS A 51 -6.43 -9.96 -9.38
N GLN A 52 -6.29 -8.68 -9.75
CA GLN A 52 -7.20 -7.61 -9.34
C GLN A 52 -8.60 -7.78 -9.95
N ALA A 53 -8.68 -8.22 -11.21
CA ALA A 53 -9.93 -8.58 -11.87
C ALA A 53 -10.64 -9.74 -11.17
N ALA A 54 -9.89 -10.80 -10.84
CA ALA A 54 -10.43 -11.94 -10.10
C ALA A 54 -11.00 -11.51 -8.75
N LEU A 55 -10.31 -10.63 -8.01
CA LEU A 55 -10.81 -10.07 -6.75
C LEU A 55 -12.10 -9.26 -6.92
N CYS A 56 -12.23 -8.48 -8.01
CA CYS A 56 -13.46 -7.75 -8.34
C CYS A 56 -14.64 -8.69 -8.60
N LEU A 57 -14.40 -9.83 -9.28
CA LEU A 57 -15.44 -10.73 -9.72
C LEU A 57 -15.91 -11.72 -8.65
N LEU A 58 -15.03 -12.11 -7.71
CA LEU A 58 -15.29 -13.29 -6.89
C LEU A 58 -16.39 -13.11 -5.83
N ARG A 59 -16.59 -11.96 -5.15
CA ARG A 59 -17.76 -11.69 -4.25
C ARG A 59 -18.00 -10.19 -3.97
N PRO A 60 -18.84 -9.47 -4.75
CA PRO A 60 -19.00 -8.01 -4.64
C PRO A 60 -19.73 -7.49 -3.39
N GLY A 61 -20.27 -8.35 -2.52
CA GLY A 61 -21.10 -7.92 -1.38
C GLY A 61 -20.42 -7.91 0.00
N ARG A 62 -19.16 -8.35 0.11
CA ARG A 62 -18.50 -8.51 1.42
C ARG A 62 -17.55 -7.37 1.70
N LEU A 63 -17.62 -6.82 2.91
CA LEU A 63 -16.75 -5.71 3.31
C LEU A 63 -15.25 -6.08 3.24
N ALA A 64 -14.90 -7.32 3.59
CA ALA A 64 -13.53 -7.83 3.44
C ALA A 64 -13.03 -7.79 1.99
N HIS A 65 -13.90 -8.01 0.99
CA HIS A 65 -13.52 -7.94 -0.43
C HIS A 65 -13.25 -6.50 -0.88
N VAL A 66 -14.04 -5.55 -0.38
CA VAL A 66 -13.79 -4.11 -0.64
C VAL A 66 -12.42 -3.69 -0.10
N LEU A 67 -12.02 -4.19 1.08
CA LEU A 67 -10.70 -3.92 1.63
C LEU A 67 -9.57 -4.58 0.84
N LEU A 68 -9.76 -5.81 0.38
CA LEU A 68 -8.80 -6.47 -0.50
C LEU A 68 -8.66 -5.74 -1.83
N LEU A 69 -9.74 -5.17 -2.36
CA LEU A 69 -9.67 -4.34 -3.56
C LEU A 69 -8.89 -3.04 -3.32
N ARG A 70 -9.07 -2.38 -2.16
CA ARG A 70 -8.25 -1.22 -1.76
C ARG A 70 -6.77 -1.60 -1.64
N ALA A 71 -6.45 -2.77 -1.08
CA ALA A 71 -5.09 -3.30 -1.05
C ALA A 71 -4.55 -3.54 -2.47
N GLY A 72 -5.39 -4.05 -3.37
CA GLY A 72 -5.07 -4.23 -4.79
C GLY A 72 -4.68 -2.93 -5.48
N ILE A 73 -5.37 -1.82 -5.23
CA ILE A 73 -5.00 -0.50 -5.79
C ILE A 73 -3.61 -0.07 -5.28
N ALA A 74 -3.34 -0.23 -3.98
CA ALA A 74 -2.02 0.07 -3.43
C ALA A 74 -0.92 -0.85 -3.99
N LEU A 75 -1.26 -2.08 -4.36
CA LEU A 75 -0.35 -3.03 -5.01
C LEU A 75 0.06 -2.58 -6.42
N SER A 76 -0.83 -1.90 -7.16
CA SER A 76 -0.45 -1.26 -8.43
C SER A 76 0.55 -0.12 -8.25
N LEU A 77 0.51 0.58 -7.11
CA LEU A 77 1.50 1.62 -6.79
C LEU A 77 2.86 0.99 -6.44
N VAL A 78 2.85 -0.15 -5.72
CA VAL A 78 4.05 -0.97 -5.52
C VAL A 78 4.61 -1.44 -6.86
N TRP A 79 3.76 -1.89 -7.78
CA TRP A 79 4.17 -2.31 -9.11
C TRP A 79 4.84 -1.19 -9.90
N PHE A 80 4.32 0.05 -9.83
CA PHE A 80 4.98 1.21 -10.42
C PHE A 80 6.42 1.40 -9.91
N PHE A 81 6.65 1.27 -8.60
CA PHE A 81 8.01 1.36 -8.03
C PHE A 81 8.91 0.19 -8.45
N VAL A 82 8.34 -1.02 -8.59
CA VAL A 82 9.07 -2.18 -9.11
C VAL A 82 9.47 -1.95 -10.57
N CYS A 83 8.57 -1.43 -11.40
CA CYS A 83 8.87 -1.05 -12.78
C CYS A 83 9.95 0.03 -12.87
N ALA A 84 9.93 1.00 -11.95
CA ALA A 84 10.97 2.03 -11.90
C ALA A 84 12.34 1.41 -11.64
N ILE A 85 12.49 0.46 -10.70
CA ILE A 85 13.79 -0.16 -10.42
C ILE A 85 14.17 -1.31 -11.37
N LEU A 86 13.23 -1.82 -12.16
CA LEU A 86 13.43 -3.02 -13.00
C LEU A 86 14.66 -2.96 -13.93
N PRO A 87 15.00 -1.82 -14.58
CA PRO A 87 16.18 -1.73 -15.42
C PRO A 87 17.50 -2.02 -14.70
N LEU A 88 17.57 -1.81 -13.39
CA LEU A 88 18.78 -2.00 -12.57
C LEU A 88 19.41 -3.39 -12.76
N TRP A 89 18.57 -4.41 -12.99
CA TRP A 89 19.05 -5.78 -13.15
C TRP A 89 19.84 -6.02 -14.45
N TRP A 90 19.71 -5.12 -15.43
CA TRP A 90 20.38 -5.19 -16.73
C TRP A 90 21.35 -4.03 -16.95
N MET A 91 21.67 -3.23 -15.92
CA MET A 91 22.68 -2.19 -16.02
C MET A 91 24.08 -2.78 -15.91
N ASP A 92 24.81 -2.85 -17.02
CA ASP A 92 26.18 -3.37 -17.07
C ASP A 92 27.18 -2.47 -16.32
N GLU A 93 26.88 -1.17 -16.19
CA GLU A 93 27.73 -0.18 -15.52
C GLU A 93 27.68 -0.24 -13.98
N VAL A 94 26.80 -1.08 -13.43
CA VAL A 94 26.55 -1.17 -11.98
C VAL A 94 26.92 -2.56 -11.51
N ASP A 95 27.90 -2.65 -10.60
CA ASP A 95 28.35 -3.92 -10.07
C ASP A 95 27.22 -4.68 -9.34
N GLN A 96 27.21 -6.01 -9.50
CA GLN A 96 26.21 -6.87 -8.85
C GLN A 96 26.04 -6.66 -7.34
N PRO A 97 27.10 -6.44 -6.52
CA PRO A 97 26.93 -6.18 -5.09
C PRO A 97 26.08 -4.93 -4.82
N VAL A 98 26.20 -3.88 -5.65
CA VAL A 98 25.41 -2.65 -5.51
C VAL A 98 23.96 -2.92 -5.92
N GLN A 99 23.74 -3.65 -7.01
CA GLN A 99 22.40 -4.06 -7.45
C GLN A 99 21.68 -4.83 -6.33
N TRP A 100 22.33 -5.83 -5.74
CA TRP A 100 21.79 -6.61 -4.63
C TRP A 100 21.54 -5.79 -3.38
N PHE A 101 22.46 -4.88 -3.02
CA PHE A 101 22.29 -3.99 -1.89
C PHE A 101 21.02 -3.14 -2.01
N VAL A 102 20.78 -2.56 -3.20
CA VAL A 102 19.57 -1.77 -3.46
C VAL A 102 18.32 -2.64 -3.41
N LEU A 103 18.32 -3.80 -4.06
CA LEU A 103 17.16 -4.71 -4.06
C LEU A 103 16.80 -5.21 -2.65
N LEU A 104 17.79 -5.58 -1.84
CA LEU A 104 17.59 -6.00 -0.45
C LEU A 104 17.08 -4.84 0.41
N SER A 105 17.59 -3.63 0.20
CA SER A 105 17.13 -2.43 0.90
C SER A 105 15.66 -2.11 0.56
N LEU A 106 15.28 -2.25 -0.70
CA LEU A 106 13.89 -2.09 -1.15
C LEU A 106 12.97 -3.16 -0.55
N ALA A 107 13.40 -4.43 -0.55
CA ALA A 107 12.64 -5.52 0.08
C ALA A 107 12.46 -5.28 1.58
N ALA A 108 13.51 -4.84 2.27
CA ALA A 108 13.45 -4.49 3.69
C ALA A 108 12.51 -3.30 3.95
N ALA A 109 12.59 -2.24 3.16
CA ALA A 109 11.70 -1.08 3.26
C ALA A 109 10.23 -1.47 3.00
N GLY A 110 9.99 -2.29 1.97
CA GLY A 110 8.68 -2.83 1.67
C GLY A 110 8.11 -3.67 2.81
N GLY A 111 8.89 -4.61 3.35
CA GLY A 111 8.51 -5.45 4.48
C GLY A 111 8.24 -4.65 5.75
N ALA A 112 9.15 -3.74 6.11
CA ALA A 112 9.01 -2.85 7.26
C ALA A 112 7.77 -1.96 7.14
N GLY A 113 7.51 -1.42 5.95
CA GLY A 113 6.31 -0.65 5.66
C GLY A 113 5.04 -1.44 5.97
N ALA A 114 4.92 -2.65 5.41
CA ALA A 114 3.76 -3.53 5.65
C ALA A 114 3.55 -3.83 7.14
N VAL A 115 4.62 -4.18 7.86
CA VAL A 115 4.57 -4.46 9.31
C VAL A 115 4.12 -3.22 10.08
N VAL A 116 4.74 -2.06 9.83
CA VAL A 116 4.38 -0.79 10.49
C VAL A 116 2.92 -0.42 10.23
N GLY A 117 2.45 -0.57 8.98
CA GLY A 117 1.05 -0.35 8.62
C GLY A 117 0.08 -1.24 9.41
N ALA A 118 0.39 -2.53 9.51
CA ALA A 118 -0.41 -3.49 10.27
C ALA A 118 -0.41 -3.16 11.78
N CYS A 119 0.76 -2.91 12.37
CA CYS A 119 0.91 -2.58 13.78
C CYS A 119 0.18 -1.28 14.15
N ARG A 120 0.24 -0.23 13.30
CA ARG A 120 -0.48 1.03 13.53
C ARG A 120 -1.99 0.83 13.59
N PHE A 121 -2.53 0.04 12.67
CA PHE A 121 -3.94 -0.31 12.70
C PHE A 121 -4.28 -1.12 13.95
N GLN A 122 -3.49 -2.15 14.27
CA GLN A 122 -3.75 -3.02 15.42
C GLN A 122 -3.70 -2.26 16.74
N ALA A 123 -2.76 -1.33 16.92
CA ALA A 123 -2.69 -0.47 18.10
C ALA A 123 -3.97 0.38 18.23
N SER A 124 -4.40 1.00 17.12
CA SER A 124 -5.63 1.81 17.07
C SER A 124 -6.88 0.97 17.39
N TRP A 125 -6.90 -0.27 16.87
CA TRP A 125 -7.97 -1.24 17.07
C TRP A 125 -8.05 -1.72 18.52
N LEU A 126 -6.92 -2.05 19.15
CA LEU A 126 -6.88 -2.48 20.55
C LEU A 126 -7.29 -1.35 21.50
N GLY A 127 -6.83 -0.13 21.24
CA GLY A 127 -7.13 1.02 22.10
C GLY A 127 -8.58 1.49 22.04
N SER A 128 -9.23 1.45 20.88
CA SER A 128 -10.56 2.03 20.73
C SER A 128 -11.54 1.30 19.79
N GLY A 129 -11.16 0.13 19.28
CA GLY A 129 -11.93 -0.67 18.32
C GLY A 129 -13.28 -1.12 18.88
N ARG A 130 -13.32 -1.68 20.09
CA ARG A 130 -14.60 -2.13 20.71
C ARG A 130 -15.60 -0.98 20.88
N ALA A 131 -15.14 0.17 21.35
CA ALA A 131 -15.98 1.35 21.53
C ALA A 131 -16.42 1.98 20.20
N ALA A 132 -15.64 1.83 19.13
CA ALA A 132 -16.02 2.27 17.80
C ALA A 132 -17.01 1.29 17.14
N LEU A 133 -16.78 -0.01 17.28
CA LEU A 133 -17.66 -1.07 16.79
C LEU A 133 -19.07 -0.92 17.36
N ALA A 134 -19.21 -0.73 18.67
CA ALA A 134 -20.51 -0.57 19.33
C ALA A 134 -21.35 0.62 18.82
N ARG A 135 -20.75 1.57 18.09
CA ARG A 135 -21.45 2.74 17.54
C ARG A 135 -21.84 2.60 16.07
N HIS A 136 -21.11 1.79 15.31
CA HIS A 136 -21.22 1.72 13.85
C HIS A 136 -21.60 0.33 13.33
N TYR A 137 -21.73 -0.64 14.23
CA TYR A 137 -22.14 -2.01 13.93
C TYR A 137 -23.60 -2.22 14.33
N ASP A 138 -24.43 -2.56 13.34
CA ASP A 138 -25.78 -3.06 13.55
C ASP A 138 -25.77 -4.59 13.44
N ARG A 139 -25.82 -5.24 14.60
CA ARG A 139 -25.75 -6.71 14.70
C ARG A 139 -27.00 -7.39 14.16
N GLU A 140 -28.17 -6.76 14.28
CA GLU A 140 -29.43 -7.36 13.82
C GLU A 140 -29.51 -7.42 12.30
N ARG A 141 -28.95 -6.41 11.63
CA ARG A 141 -28.92 -6.32 10.16
C ARG A 141 -27.62 -6.83 9.53
N GLY A 142 -26.59 -7.12 10.33
CA GLY A 142 -25.26 -7.50 9.83
C GLY A 142 -24.57 -6.39 9.04
N LEU A 143 -24.91 -5.14 9.32
CA LEU A 143 -24.43 -3.95 8.62
C LEU A 143 -23.35 -3.25 9.44
N LEU A 144 -22.26 -2.86 8.77
CA LEU A 144 -21.15 -2.14 9.41
C LEU A 144 -20.74 -0.93 8.56
N ASP A 145 -20.87 0.27 9.13
CA ASP A 145 -20.28 1.49 8.53
C ASP A 145 -18.77 1.51 8.83
N TRP A 146 -18.04 0.72 8.06
CA TRP A 146 -16.60 0.55 8.22
C TRP A 146 -15.83 1.86 8.02
N ASP A 147 -16.24 2.68 7.05
CA ASP A 147 -15.54 3.92 6.77
C ASP A 147 -15.73 4.93 7.92
N ALA A 148 -16.91 5.00 8.55
CA ALA A 148 -17.11 5.81 9.75
C ALA A 148 -16.31 5.29 10.94
N LEU A 149 -16.24 3.96 11.11
CA LEU A 149 -15.43 3.32 12.14
C LEU A 149 -13.94 3.68 11.97
N ILE A 150 -13.38 3.48 10.77
CA ILE A 150 -11.97 3.79 10.49
C ILE A 150 -11.68 5.28 10.67
N ARG A 151 -12.56 6.19 10.22
CA ARG A 151 -12.42 7.63 10.48
C ARG A 151 -12.44 7.96 11.97
N GLN A 152 -13.21 7.24 12.77
CA GLN A 152 -13.21 7.43 14.22
C GLN A 152 -11.92 6.92 14.86
N LEU A 153 -11.43 5.75 14.44
CA LEU A 153 -10.14 5.23 14.88
C LEU A 153 -9.00 6.19 14.52
N ALA A 154 -8.97 6.70 13.29
CA ALA A 154 -7.98 7.66 12.84
C ALA A 154 -8.02 8.97 13.66
N ARG A 155 -9.20 9.50 13.96
CA ARG A 155 -9.36 10.69 14.81
C ARG A 155 -8.87 10.47 16.24
N ARG A 156 -9.13 9.29 16.81
CA ARG A 156 -8.72 8.94 18.19
C ARG A 156 -7.25 8.55 18.30
N ALA A 157 -6.70 7.93 17.26
CA ALA A 157 -5.27 7.70 17.14
C ALA A 157 -4.47 9.00 16.96
N GLY A 158 -5.16 10.15 16.88
CA GLY A 158 -4.55 11.44 16.70
C GLY A 158 -3.89 11.52 15.34
N ALA A 159 -4.66 11.40 14.25
CA ALA A 159 -4.22 11.72 12.88
C ALA A 159 -3.84 13.22 12.67
N GLY A 160 -3.44 13.94 13.73
CA GLY A 160 -2.40 14.95 13.55
C GLY A 160 -1.14 14.18 13.18
N ALA A 161 -0.36 14.67 12.23
CA ALA A 161 0.92 14.06 11.86
C ALA A 161 1.63 13.58 13.13
N PRO A 162 2.23 12.36 13.15
CA PRO A 162 3.09 12.00 14.27
C PRO A 162 4.01 13.19 14.45
N SER A 163 3.92 13.87 15.59
CA SER A 163 4.81 14.99 15.85
C SER A 163 6.18 14.35 15.87
N LEU A 164 6.86 14.40 14.73
CA LEU A 164 8.26 14.13 14.64
C LEU A 164 8.84 15.22 15.51
N ASP A 165 9.14 14.85 16.74
CA ASP A 165 9.97 15.65 17.61
C ASP A 165 11.13 16.18 16.75
N ARG A 166 11.48 17.47 16.88
CA ARG A 166 12.45 18.14 15.98
C ARG A 166 13.72 17.32 15.83
N THR A 167 14.11 16.65 16.90
CA THR A 167 15.24 15.71 16.96
C THR A 167 15.09 14.53 16.00
N ARG A 168 13.92 13.87 15.94
CA ARG A 168 13.65 12.76 15.02
C ARG A 168 13.56 13.24 13.58
N ALA A 169 12.94 14.40 13.34
CA ALA A 169 12.90 15.00 12.00
C ALA A 169 14.32 15.33 11.50
N ALA A 170 15.16 15.93 12.35
CA ALA A 170 16.54 16.27 12.04
C ALA A 170 17.40 15.02 11.79
N VAL A 171 17.23 13.96 12.58
CA VAL A 171 17.95 12.68 12.38
C VAL A 171 17.54 12.02 11.07
N ILE A 172 16.24 11.99 10.75
CA ILE A 172 15.75 11.44 9.48
C ILE A 172 16.27 12.28 8.31
N ALA A 173 16.21 13.61 8.40
CA ALA A 173 16.73 14.50 7.36
C ALA A 173 18.24 14.32 7.18
N ALA A 174 19.01 14.23 8.26
CA ALA A 174 20.45 13.98 8.22
C ALA A 174 20.77 12.61 7.61
N ALA A 175 20.00 11.56 7.95
CA ALA A 175 20.16 10.24 7.36
C ALA A 175 19.84 10.24 5.85
N ILE A 176 18.82 10.98 5.42
CA ILE A 176 18.49 11.15 4.00
C ILE A 176 19.63 11.90 3.29
N VAL A 177 20.09 13.03 3.82
CA VAL A 177 21.21 13.79 3.23
C VAL A 177 22.48 12.94 3.18
N PHE A 178 22.78 12.18 4.23
CA PHE A 178 23.92 11.28 4.25
C PHE A 178 23.79 10.18 3.19
N MET A 179 22.61 9.56 3.05
CA MET A 179 22.36 8.59 1.96
C MET A 179 22.41 9.21 0.56
N LEU A 180 22.10 10.50 0.42
CA LEU A 180 22.17 11.20 -0.87
C LEU A 180 23.61 11.55 -1.27
N VAL A 181 24.47 11.82 -0.28
CA VAL A 181 25.78 12.42 -0.48
C VAL A 181 26.91 11.40 -0.34
N ALA A 182 26.87 10.53 0.69
CA ALA A 182 27.94 9.58 0.98
C ALA A 182 28.25 8.58 -0.14
N PRO A 183 27.25 8.06 -0.90
CA PRO A 183 27.55 7.13 -1.98
C PRO A 183 28.43 7.74 -3.08
N GLY A 184 28.29 9.04 -3.35
CA GLY A 184 29.10 9.75 -4.35
C GLY A 184 30.58 9.92 -4.01
N TYR A 185 30.95 9.72 -2.73
CA TYR A 185 32.35 9.79 -2.27
C TYR A 185 33.01 8.41 -2.19
N VAL A 186 32.21 7.33 -2.13
CA VAL A 186 32.68 5.96 -1.88
C VAL A 186 32.60 5.09 -3.15
N PHE A 187 31.62 5.35 -4.00
CA PHE A 187 31.35 4.56 -5.20
C PHE A 187 31.52 5.38 -6.48
N GLY A 188 31.66 4.69 -7.62
CA GLY A 188 31.60 5.34 -8.93
C GLY A 188 30.25 6.04 -9.16
N ALA A 189 30.23 7.03 -10.06
CA ALA A 189 29.06 7.89 -10.29
C ALA A 189 27.76 7.09 -10.59
N ALA A 190 27.85 6.03 -11.39
CA ALA A 190 26.71 5.17 -11.72
C ALA A 190 26.15 4.44 -10.48
N ALA A 191 27.04 3.82 -9.68
CA ALA A 191 26.66 3.15 -8.45
C ALA A 191 26.06 4.12 -7.40
N ALA A 192 26.64 5.32 -7.26
CA ALA A 192 26.12 6.35 -6.38
C ALA A 192 24.71 6.80 -6.81
N ALA A 193 24.49 7.07 -8.10
CA ALA A 193 23.20 7.46 -8.64
C ALA A 193 22.12 6.39 -8.39
N VAL A 194 22.47 5.12 -8.59
CA VAL A 194 21.56 3.98 -8.33
C VAL A 194 21.21 3.85 -6.85
N ILE A 195 22.17 4.04 -5.94
CA ILE A 195 21.89 4.00 -4.49
C ILE A 195 20.94 5.12 -4.09
N VAL A 196 21.16 6.33 -4.61
CA VAL A 196 20.30 7.50 -4.37
C VAL A 196 18.89 7.25 -4.89
N TRP A 197 18.79 6.78 -6.13
CA TRP A 197 17.52 6.47 -6.77
C TRP A 197 16.75 5.36 -6.03
N GLY A 198 17.44 4.29 -5.66
CA GLY A 198 16.90 3.21 -4.84
C GLY A 198 16.40 3.70 -3.48
N GLY A 199 17.12 4.64 -2.84
CA GLY A 199 16.68 5.27 -1.58
C GLY A 199 15.37 6.04 -1.71
N LEU A 200 15.20 6.80 -2.79
CA LEU A 200 13.94 7.52 -3.09
C LEU A 200 12.78 6.55 -3.34
N ILE A 201 13.02 5.50 -4.12
CA ILE A 201 12.04 4.45 -4.37
C ILE A 201 11.66 3.72 -3.07
N ALA A 202 12.62 3.47 -2.19
CA ALA A 202 12.40 2.78 -0.91
C ALA A 202 11.37 3.49 -0.03
N ALA A 203 11.38 4.82 0.01
CA ALA A 203 10.42 5.61 0.78
C ALA A 203 8.99 5.47 0.21
N GLY A 204 8.84 5.59 -1.11
CA GLY A 204 7.56 5.43 -1.80
C GLY A 204 7.01 4.01 -1.68
N LEU A 205 7.88 3.01 -1.83
CA LEU A 205 7.58 1.60 -1.66
C LEU A 205 7.13 1.30 -0.23
N GLY A 206 7.90 1.73 0.78
CA GLY A 206 7.58 1.53 2.19
C GLY A 206 6.25 2.18 2.61
N TRP A 207 5.93 3.36 2.08
CA TRP A 207 4.62 3.98 2.31
C TRP A 207 3.49 3.18 1.67
N SER A 208 3.68 2.75 0.42
CA SER A 208 2.67 1.98 -0.33
C SER A 208 2.41 0.62 0.33
N THR A 209 3.44 -0.08 0.77
CA THR A 209 3.30 -1.34 1.49
C THR A 209 2.70 -1.15 2.88
N ALA A 210 2.93 -0.01 3.55
CA ALA A 210 2.23 0.32 4.79
C ALA A 210 0.72 0.46 4.60
N LEU A 211 0.26 1.02 3.48
CA LEU A 211 -1.16 1.03 3.14
C LEU A 211 -1.68 -0.41 2.99
N ILE A 212 -0.97 -1.26 2.24
CA ILE A 212 -1.32 -2.68 2.07
C ILE A 212 -1.41 -3.38 3.43
N GLY A 213 -0.37 -3.30 4.26
CA GLY A 213 -0.34 -3.92 5.58
C GLY A 213 -1.48 -3.47 6.48
N SER A 214 -1.81 -2.17 6.47
CA SER A 214 -2.95 -1.64 7.21
C SER A 214 -4.29 -2.18 6.70
N THR A 215 -4.47 -2.31 5.38
CA THR A 215 -5.70 -2.85 4.78
C THR A 215 -5.87 -4.35 5.02
N LEU A 216 -4.77 -5.11 4.99
CA LEU A 216 -4.77 -6.54 5.33
C LEU A 216 -5.09 -6.76 6.80
N ALA A 217 -4.54 -5.95 7.71
CA ALA A 217 -4.86 -6.01 9.13
C ALA A 217 -6.34 -5.67 9.40
N GLN A 218 -6.90 -4.70 8.68
CA GLN A 218 -8.33 -4.39 8.71
C GLN A 218 -9.19 -5.57 8.24
N ALA A 219 -8.83 -6.20 7.11
CA ALA A 219 -9.54 -7.37 6.59
C ALA A 219 -9.46 -8.56 7.57
N ALA A 220 -8.31 -8.77 8.22
CA ALA A 220 -8.14 -9.79 9.25
C ALA A 220 -9.01 -9.52 10.49
N ALA A 221 -9.12 -8.25 10.93
CA ALA A 221 -9.99 -7.88 12.04
C ALA A 221 -11.47 -8.13 11.72
N LEU A 222 -11.91 -7.79 10.50
CA LEU A 222 -13.26 -8.10 10.02
C LEU A 222 -13.52 -9.60 9.99
N TRP A 223 -12.56 -10.38 9.48
CA TRP A 223 -12.73 -11.82 9.41
C TRP A 223 -12.86 -12.47 10.80
N ARG A 224 -12.12 -11.95 11.80
CA ARG A 224 -12.27 -12.38 13.19
C ARG A 224 -13.64 -12.00 13.76
N LEU A 225 -14.16 -10.82 13.44
CA LEU A 225 -15.51 -10.39 13.83
C LEU A 225 -16.60 -11.29 13.23
N GLU A 226 -16.53 -11.55 11.92
CA GLU A 226 -17.48 -12.44 11.23
C GLU A 226 -17.47 -13.86 11.83
N ARG A 227 -16.29 -14.39 12.17
CA ARG A 227 -16.15 -15.71 12.81
C ARG A 227 -16.72 -15.72 14.24
N HIS A 228 -16.48 -14.66 15.01
CA HIS A 228 -16.92 -14.57 16.39
C HIS A 228 -18.44 -14.40 16.50
N ASP A 229 -19.02 -13.55 15.66
CA ASP A 229 -20.45 -13.22 15.74
C ASP A 229 -21.33 -14.13 14.87
N GLY A 230 -20.74 -14.94 13.98
CA GLY A 230 -21.45 -15.83 13.07
C GLY A 230 -22.20 -15.11 11.94
N VAL A 231 -22.01 -13.79 11.80
CA VAL A 231 -22.71 -12.95 10.83
C VAL A 231 -21.74 -12.50 9.74
N ARG A 232 -22.16 -12.58 8.48
CA ARG A 232 -21.39 -12.04 7.35
C ARG A 232 -21.63 -10.54 7.26
N LEU A 233 -20.55 -9.75 7.30
CA LEU A 233 -20.64 -8.30 7.34
C LEU A 233 -20.72 -7.71 5.93
N ALA A 234 -21.78 -6.95 5.68
CA ALA A 234 -21.96 -6.18 4.46
C ALA A 234 -21.64 -4.69 4.70
N PRO A 235 -21.10 -3.97 3.70
CA PRO A 235 -20.96 -2.53 3.78
C PRO A 235 -22.35 -1.88 3.90
N TYR A 236 -22.44 -0.79 4.66
CA TYR A 236 -23.67 0.00 4.73
C TYR A 236 -24.02 0.56 3.34
N PRO A 237 -25.24 0.37 2.80
CA PRO A 237 -25.61 0.92 1.49
C PRO A 237 -25.59 2.45 1.52
N GLU A 238 -25.06 3.09 0.47
CA GLU A 238 -25.02 4.57 0.36
C GLU A 238 -26.44 5.19 0.38
N GLU A 239 -27.47 4.42 0.03
CA GLU A 239 -28.86 4.87 -0.12
C GLU A 239 -29.74 4.68 1.13
N MET A 240 -29.29 3.95 2.16
CA MET A 240 -30.08 3.83 3.39
C MET A 240 -29.95 5.11 4.22
N PRO A 241 -31.07 5.71 4.68
CA PRO A 241 -31.01 6.83 5.62
C PRO A 241 -30.17 6.40 6.81
N ARG A 242 -29.09 7.15 7.09
CA ARG A 242 -28.31 7.00 8.32
C ARG A 242 -29.19 7.44 9.48
N GLU A 243 -30.13 6.61 9.89
CA GLU A 243 -30.82 6.78 11.16
C GLU A 243 -29.74 6.66 12.23
N ARG A 244 -29.22 7.82 12.63
CA ARG A 244 -28.31 7.92 13.75
C ARG A 244 -29.00 7.22 14.90
N ALA A 245 -28.37 6.17 15.42
CA ALA A 245 -28.67 5.56 16.72
C ALA A 245 -28.45 6.61 17.84
N ARG A 246 -29.30 7.65 17.86
CA ARG A 246 -29.42 8.68 18.90
C ARG A 246 -30.52 8.30 19.89
N GLN A 247 -31.28 7.23 19.66
CA GLN A 247 -32.32 6.79 20.58
C GLN A 247 -31.82 5.99 21.80
N GLY A 248 -30.58 5.48 21.78
CA GLY A 248 -30.00 4.78 22.94
C GLY A 248 -29.44 5.69 24.04
N GLN A 249 -29.33 7.00 23.81
CA GLN A 249 -28.65 7.93 24.72
C GLN A 249 -29.59 8.92 25.44
N ARG A 250 -30.90 8.84 25.18
CA ARG A 250 -31.94 9.61 25.91
C ARG A 250 -32.72 8.78 26.94
N ARG A 251 -32.35 7.51 27.14
CA ARG A 251 -32.92 6.64 28.18
C ARG A 251 -31.81 6.06 29.05
N ARG A 252 -31.06 6.92 29.71
CA ARG A 252 -30.37 6.63 30.98
C ARG A 252 -30.39 7.89 31.81
#